data_AF-A0A9E2CHT6-F1
#
_entry.id   AF-A0A9E2CHT6-F1
#
_cell.length_a   1.000
_cell.length_b   1.000
_cell.length_c   1.000
_cell.angle_alpha   90.00
_cell.angle_beta   90.00
_cell.angle_gamma   90.00
#
_symmetry.space_group_name_H-M   'P 1'
#
loop_
_entity.id
_entity.type
_entity.pdbx_description
1 polymer ?
#
loop_
_entity_poly.entity_id
_entity_poly.type
_entity_poly.pdbx_seq_one_letter_code
_entity_poly.pdbx_strand_id
1 'polypeptide(L)'
;CCDITEGLPFPPASFDAVLARGCSHYHYDLQSEQALETTSMIMSYLRPGGLFVMVIVTDLSGRREPGKIWQNKIEDYRRHFSSFDRRWSVDWVSGTAICGLWNTPLGAEAFDPAAGVPPGCARHPKTENALAREDPRTSMGPGHFRGDGPTRPDPRL
;
A
#
# COMPACT_ATOMS: atom_id res chain seq x y z
N CYS A 1 -13.84 0.65 0.91
CA CYS A 1 -13.10 0.09 -0.24
C CYS A 1 -13.32 1.07 -1.39
N CYS A 2 -12.27 1.52 -2.06
CA CYS A 2 -12.35 2.42 -3.20
C CYS A 2 -11.56 1.80 -4.36
N ASP A 3 -12.03 2.01 -5.58
CA ASP A 3 -11.28 1.62 -6.76
C ASP A 3 -10.15 2.63 -6.97
N ILE A 4 -8.91 2.15 -7.03
CA ILE A 4 -7.75 3.02 -7.22
C ILE A 4 -7.66 3.55 -8.65
N THR A 5 -8.42 3.00 -9.60
CA THR A 5 -8.50 3.49 -10.99
C THR A 5 -9.46 4.68 -11.13
N GLU A 6 -10.36 4.89 -10.16
CA GLU A 6 -11.32 6.02 -10.17
C GLU A 6 -10.77 7.27 -9.46
N GLY A 7 -9.51 7.22 -9.01
CA GLY A 7 -8.91 8.27 -8.20
C GLY A 7 -9.35 8.19 -6.74
N LEU A 8 -8.41 8.46 -5.84
CA LEU A 8 -8.65 8.54 -4.41
C LEU A 8 -9.10 9.96 -4.01
N PRO A 9 -9.91 10.11 -2.95
CA PRO A 9 -10.36 11.41 -2.44
C PRO A 9 -9.27 12.15 -1.65
N PHE A 10 -8.04 12.16 -2.20
CA PHE A 10 -6.89 12.85 -1.65
C PHE A 10 -6.28 13.73 -2.74
N PRO A 11 -5.70 14.89 -2.39
CA PRO A 11 -4.97 15.67 -3.38
C PRO A 11 -3.72 14.92 -3.87
N PRO A 12 -3.16 15.26 -5.05
CA PRO A 12 -1.85 14.79 -5.45
C PRO A 12 -0.77 15.08 -4.40
N ALA A 13 0.31 14.30 -4.39
CA ALA A 13 1.41 14.44 -3.41
C ALA A 13 0.97 14.42 -1.93
N SER A 14 -0.02 13.59 -1.59
CA SER A 14 -0.52 13.44 -0.22
C SER A 14 0.32 12.51 0.65
N PHE A 15 1.00 11.53 0.06
CA PHE A 15 1.63 10.43 0.81
C PHE A 15 3.15 10.43 0.69
N ASP A 16 3.82 10.08 1.79
CA ASP A 16 5.26 9.80 1.78
C ASP A 16 5.55 8.37 1.27
N ALA A 17 4.63 7.44 1.48
CA ALA A 17 4.73 6.09 0.97
C ALA A 17 3.36 5.45 0.72
N VAL A 18 3.30 4.52 -0.23
CA VAL A 18 2.15 3.66 -0.52
C VAL A 18 2.63 2.21 -0.56
N LEU A 19 1.91 1.32 0.11
CA LEU A 19 2.17 -0.12 0.09
C LEU A 19 1.01 -0.86 -0.58
N ALA A 20 1.31 -1.61 -1.63
CA ALA A 20 0.39 -2.58 -2.22
C ALA A 20 0.89 -4.00 -1.93
N ARG A 21 0.04 -4.82 -1.31
CA ARG A 21 0.33 -6.24 -1.03
C ARG A 21 -0.71 -7.15 -1.65
N GLY A 22 -0.26 -8.14 -2.42
CA GLY A 22 -1.14 -9.17 -2.98
C GLY A 22 -2.20 -8.62 -3.95
N CYS A 23 -1.92 -7.50 -4.62
CA CYS A 23 -2.82 -6.93 -5.61
C CYS A 23 -2.78 -7.77 -6.91
N SER A 24 -3.94 -8.25 -7.35
CA SER A 24 -4.09 -9.18 -8.46
C SER A 24 -3.61 -8.62 -9.81
N HIS A 25 -3.76 -7.32 -10.06
CA HIS A 25 -3.32 -6.68 -11.30
C HIS A 25 -1.83 -6.89 -11.55
N TYR A 26 -1.02 -6.79 -10.49
CA TYR A 26 0.43 -7.01 -10.57
C TYR A 26 0.82 -8.49 -10.55
N HIS A 27 -0.13 -9.40 -10.29
CA HIS A 27 0.12 -10.83 -10.25
C HIS A 27 -0.22 -11.52 -11.58
N TYR A 28 -1.25 -11.05 -12.29
CA TYR A 28 -1.80 -11.76 -13.45
C TYR A 28 -1.47 -11.11 -14.78
N ASP A 29 -1.43 -9.78 -14.81
CA ASP A 29 -1.24 -9.03 -16.04
C ASP A 29 -0.42 -7.77 -15.77
N LEU A 30 0.79 -8.01 -15.32
CA LEU A 30 1.71 -6.97 -14.87
C LEU A 30 2.11 -6.02 -16.00
N GLN A 31 1.99 -6.43 -17.27
CA GLN A 31 2.30 -5.60 -18.43
C GLN A 31 1.05 -4.99 -19.09
N SER A 32 -0.13 -5.18 -18.50
CA SER A 32 -1.34 -4.52 -18.98
C SER A 32 -1.25 -3.01 -18.85
N GLU A 33 -1.97 -2.34 -19.74
CA GLU A 33 -2.24 -0.91 -19.66
C GLU A 33 -2.82 -0.54 -18.29
N GLN A 34 -3.76 -1.33 -17.78
CA GLN A 34 -4.37 -1.13 -16.47
C GLN A 34 -3.32 -1.15 -15.33
N ALA A 35 -2.36 -2.07 -15.34
CA ALA A 35 -1.31 -2.12 -14.32
C ALA A 35 -0.40 -0.88 -14.37
N LEU A 36 -0.06 -0.42 -15.58
CA LEU A 36 0.76 0.78 -15.81
C LEU A 36 0.04 2.05 -15.36
N GLU A 37 -1.24 2.19 -15.71
CA GLU A 37 -2.10 3.30 -15.30
C GLU A 37 -2.28 3.32 -13.78
N THR A 38 -2.53 2.16 -13.16
CA THR A 38 -2.67 2.04 -11.70
C THR A 38 -1.40 2.48 -11.00
N THR A 39 -0.22 2.04 -11.45
CA THR A 39 1.05 2.48 -10.89
C THR A 39 1.26 3.98 -11.11
N SER A 40 0.95 4.51 -12.29
CA SER A 40 1.03 5.96 -12.58
C SER A 40 0.15 6.78 -11.64
N MET A 41 -1.07 6.30 -11.39
CA MET A 41 -2.01 6.97 -10.49
C MET A 41 -1.51 6.94 -9.04
N ILE A 42 -1.01 5.81 -8.56
CA ILE A 42 -0.35 5.71 -7.25
C ILE A 42 0.79 6.73 -7.14
N MET A 43 1.65 6.81 -8.15
CA MET A 43 2.79 7.73 -8.16
C MET A 43 2.35 9.20 -8.09
N SER A 44 1.20 9.57 -8.66
CA SER A 44 0.66 10.93 -8.58
C SER A 44 0.30 11.36 -7.15
N TYR A 45 -0.02 10.40 -6.29
CA TYR A 45 -0.33 10.66 -4.88
C TYR A 45 0.91 10.70 -3.99
N LEU A 46 2.08 10.30 -4.49
CA LEU A 46 3.33 10.37 -3.74
C LEU A 46 3.93 11.77 -3.81
N ARG A 47 4.42 12.25 -2.67
CA ARG A 47 5.28 13.44 -2.61
C ARG A 47 6.58 13.23 -3.40
N PRO A 48 7.27 14.30 -3.82
CA PRO A 48 8.63 14.19 -4.32
C PRO A 48 9.50 13.42 -3.31
N GLY A 49 10.19 12.37 -3.78
CA GLY A 49 10.98 11.47 -2.93
C GLY A 49 10.19 10.38 -2.21
N GLY A 50 8.86 10.39 -2.29
CA GLY A 50 8.01 9.35 -1.71
C GLY A 50 8.18 7.99 -2.38
N LEU A 51 7.72 6.92 -1.74
CA LEU A 51 7.99 5.53 -2.15
C LEU A 51 6.72 4.70 -2.35
N PHE A 52 6.56 4.12 -3.53
CA PHE A 52 5.63 3.02 -3.75
C PHE A 52 6.35 1.68 -3.53
N VAL A 53 5.80 0.85 -2.65
CA VAL A 53 6.27 -0.52 -2.39
C VAL A 53 5.20 -1.51 -2.83
N MET A 54 5.60 -2.50 -3.63
CA MET A 54 4.75 -3.59 -4.05
C MET A 54 5.32 -4.92 -3.54
N VAL A 55 4.49 -5.70 -2.84
CA VAL A 55 4.87 -7.00 -2.27
C VAL A 55 3.93 -8.09 -2.76
N ILE A 56 4.47 -9.10 -3.44
CA ILE A 56 3.69 -10.20 -4.02
C ILE A 56 4.35 -11.54 -3.72
N VAL A 57 3.57 -12.49 -3.23
CA VAL A 57 3.99 -13.89 -3.13
C VAL A 57 3.85 -14.51 -4.51
N THR A 58 4.96 -14.99 -5.07
CA THR A 58 5.02 -15.56 -6.42
C THR A 58 6.23 -16.50 -6.53
N ASP A 59 6.08 -17.55 -7.33
CA ASP A 59 7.15 -18.53 -7.56
C ASP A 59 8.11 -18.12 -8.69
N LEU A 60 7.82 -17.01 -9.37
CA LEU A 60 8.57 -16.47 -10.50
C LEU A 60 8.80 -17.44 -11.67
N SER A 61 8.01 -18.51 -11.75
CA SER A 61 8.28 -19.63 -12.65
C SER A 61 8.08 -19.31 -14.13
N GLY A 62 7.36 -18.22 -14.45
CA GLY A 62 6.98 -17.93 -15.84
C GLY A 62 5.92 -18.89 -16.40
N ARG A 63 5.38 -19.80 -15.59
CA ARG A 63 4.44 -20.84 -16.05
C ARG A 63 3.14 -20.19 -16.51
N ARG A 64 2.67 -20.68 -17.66
CA ARG A 64 1.39 -20.31 -18.28
C ARG A 64 0.58 -21.57 -18.52
N GLU A 65 -0.05 -22.05 -17.46
CA GLU A 65 -0.95 -23.19 -17.55
C GLU A 65 -2.35 -22.71 -18.00
N PRO A 66 -2.95 -23.31 -19.04
CA PRO A 66 -4.30 -22.94 -19.47
C PRO A 66 -5.30 -22.99 -18.32
N GLY A 67 -6.08 -21.91 -18.14
CA GLY A 67 -7.09 -21.81 -17.07
C GLY A 67 -6.53 -21.55 -15.68
N LYS A 68 -5.22 -21.36 -15.52
CA LYS A 68 -4.60 -20.93 -14.26
C LYS A 68 -4.04 -19.52 -14.35
N ILE A 69 -3.71 -19.00 -13.18
CA ILE A 69 -2.98 -17.77 -12.99
C ILE A 69 -1.63 -17.84 -13.73
N TRP A 70 -1.38 -16.86 -14.59
CA TRP A 70 -0.06 -16.67 -15.18
C TRP A 70 0.91 -16.26 -14.06
N GLN A 71 1.99 -17.04 -13.90
CA GLN A 71 3.11 -16.68 -13.04
C GLN A 71 4.09 -15.77 -13.79
N ASN A 72 4.24 -14.52 -13.34
CA ASN A 72 5.24 -13.60 -13.88
C ASN A 72 6.67 -14.10 -13.59
N LYS A 73 7.65 -13.71 -14.41
CA LYS A 73 9.09 -13.84 -14.10
C LYS A 73 9.61 -12.57 -13.42
N ILE A 74 10.80 -12.63 -12.82
CA ILE A 74 11.43 -11.43 -12.24
C ILE A 74 11.67 -10.34 -13.30
N GLU A 75 11.94 -10.74 -14.54
CA GLU A 75 12.13 -9.82 -15.67
C GLU A 75 10.86 -9.05 -16.01
N ASP A 76 9.67 -9.62 -15.78
CA ASP A 76 8.40 -8.94 -16.02
C ASP A 76 8.22 -7.79 -15.01
N TYR A 77 8.60 -8.00 -13.75
CA TYR A 77 8.64 -6.93 -12.74
C TYR A 77 9.66 -5.86 -13.07
N ARG A 78 10.88 -6.25 -13.44
CA ARG A 78 11.90 -5.29 -13.87
C ARG A 78 11.41 -4.45 -15.03
N ARG A 79 10.78 -5.08 -16.02
CA ARG A 79 10.20 -4.39 -17.18
C ARG A 79 9.15 -3.37 -16.74
N HIS A 80 8.16 -3.79 -15.94
CA HIS A 80 7.12 -2.90 -15.40
C HIS A 80 7.71 -1.66 -14.73
N PHE A 81 8.59 -1.85 -13.76
CA PHE A 81 9.13 -0.73 -12.98
C PHE A 81 10.12 0.13 -13.78
N SER A 82 10.80 -0.46 -14.78
CA SER A 82 11.65 0.30 -15.70
C SER A 82 10.90 1.17 -16.71
N SER A 83 9.58 0.96 -16.89
CA SER A 83 8.74 1.80 -17.75
C SER A 83 8.51 3.21 -17.18
N PHE A 84 8.86 3.43 -15.92
CA PHE A 84 8.76 4.72 -15.26
C PHE A 84 10.13 5.38 -15.24
N ASP A 85 10.22 6.64 -15.66
CA ASP A 85 11.45 7.45 -15.61
C ASP A 85 11.79 7.88 -14.17
N ARG A 86 11.98 6.89 -13.32
CA ARG A 86 12.06 6.99 -11.86
C ARG A 86 13.05 5.96 -11.34
N ARG A 87 13.59 6.20 -10.14
CA ARG A 87 14.41 5.19 -9.47
C ARG A 87 13.52 4.01 -9.05
N TRP A 88 14.00 2.79 -9.29
CA TRP A 88 13.29 1.56 -8.92
C TRP A 88 14.22 0.45 -8.43
N SER A 89 13.65 -0.54 -7.74
CA SER A 89 14.30 -1.80 -7.39
C SER A 89 13.31 -2.95 -7.48
N VAL A 90 13.82 -4.14 -7.78
CA VAL A 90 13.05 -5.39 -7.81
C VAL A 90 13.93 -6.47 -7.19
N ASP A 91 13.48 -6.98 -6.05
CA ASP A 91 14.15 -8.03 -5.30
C ASP A 91 13.21 -9.23 -5.12
N TRP A 92 13.80 -10.41 -4.92
CA TRP A 92 13.07 -11.63 -4.63
C TRP A 92 13.71 -12.38 -3.48
N VAL A 93 12.91 -12.69 -2.47
CA VAL A 93 13.34 -13.40 -1.27
C VAL A 93 12.26 -14.39 -0.85
N SER A 94 12.65 -15.65 -0.71
CA SER A 94 11.81 -16.72 -0.15
C SER A 94 10.38 -16.78 -0.74
N GLY A 95 10.27 -16.73 -2.07
CA GLY A 95 8.97 -16.80 -2.76
C GLY A 95 8.16 -15.49 -2.74
N THR A 96 8.79 -14.37 -2.40
CA THR A 96 8.15 -13.05 -2.40
C THR A 96 8.95 -12.06 -3.24
N ALA A 97 8.29 -11.46 -4.24
CA ALA A 97 8.82 -10.31 -4.96
C ALA A 97 8.53 -9.04 -4.16
N ILE A 98 9.56 -8.21 -3.97
CA ILE A 98 9.50 -6.91 -3.31
C ILE A 98 10.02 -5.88 -4.29
N CYS A 99 9.16 -4.95 -4.69
CA CYS A 99 9.50 -3.92 -5.67
C CYS A 99 9.32 -2.54 -5.05
N GLY A 100 10.25 -1.64 -5.35
CA GLY A 100 10.22 -0.24 -4.94
C GLY A 100 10.22 0.68 -6.16
N LEU A 101 9.42 1.74 -6.11
CA LEU A 101 9.41 2.82 -7.08
C LEU A 101 9.40 4.16 -6.34
N TRP A 102 10.50 4.90 -6.44
CA TRP A 102 10.65 6.19 -5.78
C TRP A 102 10.13 7.29 -6.70
N ASN A 103 9.38 8.25 -6.14
CA ASN A 103 8.97 9.45 -6.85
C ASN A 103 10.11 10.48 -6.93
N THR A 104 11.26 9.99 -7.37
CA THR A 104 12.47 10.76 -7.66
C THR A 104 12.81 10.47 -9.12
N PRO A 105 12.93 11.51 -9.98
CA PRO A 105 13.36 11.33 -11.36
C PRO A 105 14.68 10.58 -11.46
N LEU A 106 14.83 9.76 -12.50
CA LEU A 106 16.10 9.11 -12.77
C LEU A 106 17.18 10.18 -13.05
N GLY A 107 18.34 10.07 -12.40
CA GLY A 107 19.43 11.04 -12.56
C GLY A 107 19.31 12.33 -11.75
N ALA A 108 18.22 12.52 -10.98
CA ALA A 108 18.26 13.49 -9.87
C ALA A 108 19.32 13.01 -8.87
N GLU A 109 20.22 13.90 -8.45
CA GLU A 109 21.28 13.54 -7.50
C GLU A 109 20.67 12.81 -6.30
N ALA A 110 21.33 11.72 -5.89
CA ALA A 110 20.84 10.89 -4.81
C ALA A 110 20.54 11.77 -3.60
N PHE A 111 19.32 11.65 -3.06
CA PHE A 111 18.97 12.26 -1.79
C PHE A 111 20.05 11.91 -0.77
N ASP A 112 20.87 12.89 -0.40
CA ASP A 112 21.85 12.76 0.67
C ASP A 112 21.10 12.91 1.99
N PRO A 113 20.91 11.84 2.77
CA PRO A 113 20.25 11.94 4.07
C PRO A 113 21.02 12.84 5.05
N ALA A 114 22.31 13.16 4.78
CA ALA A 114 23.10 14.11 5.56
C ALA A 114 22.90 15.57 5.13
N ALA A 115 22.38 15.85 3.93
CA ALA A 115 22.20 17.21 3.41
C ALA A 115 21.02 17.98 4.06
N GLY A 116 20.23 17.33 4.92
CA GLY A 116 19.09 17.94 5.57
C GLY A 116 17.92 18.19 4.62
N VAL A 117 16.72 18.28 5.19
CA VAL A 117 15.50 18.52 4.41
C VAL A 117 15.62 19.89 3.70
N PRO A 118 15.43 19.96 2.36
CA PRO A 118 15.52 21.23 1.65
C PRO A 118 14.49 22.24 2.21
N PRO A 119 14.85 23.53 2.28
CA PRO A 119 13.99 24.58 2.79
C PRO A 119 12.82 24.77 1.81
N GLY A 120 11.72 24.09 2.09
CA GLY A 120 10.55 24.03 1.21
C GLY A 120 9.57 22.94 1.61
N CYS A 121 10.05 21.89 2.31
CA CYS A 121 9.18 20.97 3.03
C CYS A 121 8.76 21.61 4.36
N ALA A 122 7.95 22.68 4.27
CA ALA A 122 7.29 23.24 5.43
C ALA A 122 6.44 22.11 6.03
N ARG A 123 6.77 21.69 7.25
CA ARG A 123 5.87 20.86 8.06
C ARG A 123 4.54 21.60 8.08
N HIS A 124 3.48 20.98 7.54
CA HIS A 124 2.13 21.49 7.77
C HIS A 124 1.96 21.70 9.27
N PRO A 125 1.44 22.87 9.71
CA PRO A 125 1.13 23.07 11.11
C PRO A 125 0.17 21.96 11.53
N LYS A 126 0.47 21.31 12.65
CA LYS A 126 -0.48 20.39 13.30
C LYS A 126 -1.73 21.21 13.57
N THR A 127 -2.81 20.92 12.86
CA THR A 127 -4.15 21.34 13.26
C THR A 127 -4.43 20.63 14.58
N GLU A 128 -4.22 21.33 15.69
CA GLU A 128 -4.79 20.96 16.98
C GLU A 128 -6.31 21.03 16.84
N ASN A 129 -6.91 19.88 16.52
CA ASN A 129 -8.36 19.74 16.63
C ASN A 129 -8.70 19.73 18.12
N ALA A 130 -9.24 20.87 18.57
CA ALA A 130 -10.07 20.98 19.74
C ALA A 130 -11.25 19.99 19.59
N LEU A 131 -11.27 18.96 20.42
CA LEU A 131 -12.48 18.21 20.73
C LEU A 131 -12.80 18.45 22.19
N ALA A 132 -13.82 19.29 22.39
CA ALA A 132 -14.52 19.46 23.65
C ALA A 132 -14.93 18.08 24.19
N ARG A 133 -14.51 17.80 25.43
CA ARG A 133 -15.01 16.66 26.19
C ARG A 133 -16.36 17.06 26.76
N GLU A 134 -17.44 16.56 26.18
CA GLU A 134 -18.70 16.44 26.89
C GLU A 134 -18.60 15.27 27.89
N ASP A 135 -19.04 15.53 29.12
CA ASP A 135 -18.99 14.63 30.28
C ASP A 135 -20.40 14.07 30.52
N PRO A 136 -20.65 12.75 30.34
CA PRO A 136 -21.88 12.13 30.79
C PRO A 136 -21.57 11.16 31.94
N ARG A 137 -21.49 11.70 33.17
CA ARG A 137 -21.65 10.87 34.39
C ARG A 137 -23.10 10.88 34.81
N THR A 138 -23.90 10.04 34.15
CA THR A 138 -25.20 9.63 34.66
C THR A 138 -25.01 8.49 35.67
N SER A 139 -25.70 8.61 36.79
CA SER A 139 -25.63 7.78 37.99
C SER A 139 -25.84 6.29 37.75
N MET A 140 -24.98 5.46 38.34
CA MET A 140 -25.20 4.03 38.55
C MET A 140 -26.11 3.79 39.77
N GLY A 141 -27.23 3.13 39.57
CA GLY A 141 -28.02 2.47 40.63
C GLY A 141 -27.78 0.96 40.61
N PRO A 142 -27.85 0.24 41.75
CA PRO A 142 -27.50 -1.17 41.82
C PRO A 142 -28.71 -2.06 41.49
N GLY A 143 -28.59 -2.86 40.44
CA GLY A 143 -29.54 -3.91 40.08
C GLY A 143 -28.92 -5.29 40.21
N HIS A 144 -29.30 -6.02 41.26
CA HIS A 144 -29.11 -7.46 41.40
C HIS A 144 -29.74 -8.21 40.23
N PHE A 145 -29.03 -9.16 39.61
CA PHE A 145 -29.68 -10.34 39.00
C PHE A 145 -28.77 -11.57 39.09
N ARG A 146 -29.33 -12.64 39.65
CA ARG A 146 -28.78 -13.99 39.77
C ARG A 146 -29.05 -14.77 38.47
N GLY A 147 -28.26 -15.81 38.22
CA GLY A 147 -28.79 -17.07 37.70
C GLY A 147 -28.22 -17.58 36.38
N ASP A 148 -27.51 -18.69 36.50
CA ASP A 148 -27.52 -19.87 35.62
C ASP A 148 -26.85 -19.82 34.24
N GLY A 149 -25.73 -20.53 34.12
CA GLY A 149 -25.22 -21.08 32.85
C GLY A 149 -25.90 -22.43 32.54
N PRO A 150 -25.22 -23.37 31.85
CA PRO A 150 -24.47 -23.26 30.59
C PRO A 150 -25.04 -24.23 29.54
N THR A 151 -24.64 -24.13 28.26
CA THR A 151 -24.30 -25.32 27.44
C THR A 151 -23.69 -24.91 26.10
N ARG A 152 -22.52 -25.50 25.78
CA ARG A 152 -21.92 -25.55 24.45
C ARG A 152 -22.54 -26.71 23.66
N PRO A 153 -22.77 -26.59 22.34
CA PRO A 153 -22.93 -27.75 21.48
C PRO A 153 -21.56 -28.29 21.02
N ASP A 154 -21.47 -29.62 21.03
CA ASP A 154 -20.36 -30.48 20.60
C ASP A 154 -20.22 -30.48 19.05
N PRO A 155 -19.01 -30.50 18.46
CA PRO A 155 -18.83 -30.50 17.01
C PRO A 155 -18.63 -31.94 16.51
N ARG A 156 -19.65 -32.50 15.83
CA ARG A 156 -19.54 -33.64 14.89
C ARG A 156 -20.90 -33.91 14.26
N LEU A 157 -21.15 -33.32 13.09
CA LEU A 157 -22.00 -33.85 12.02
C LEU A 157 -21.45 -33.32 10.70
#